data_AF-T0QZ70-F1
#
_entry.id   AF-T0QZ70-F1
#
_cell.length_a   1.000
_cell.length_b   1.000
_cell.length_c   1.000
_cell.angle_alpha   90.00
_cell.angle_beta   90.00
_cell.angle_gamma   90.00
#
_symmetry.space_group_name_H-M   'P 1'
#
loop_
_entity.id
_entity.type
_entity.pdbx_description
1 polymer ?
#
loop_
_entity_poly.entity_id
_entity_poly.type
_entity_poly.pdbx_seq_one_letter_code
_entity_poly.pdbx_strand_id
1 'polypeptide(L)' 'PTHKPKPTSHTGGANKRWEQCGGKDFSGSTQCLDGDKCHKYDAWYSQCIPAKPHSS' A
#
# COMPACT_ATOMS: atom_id res chain seq x y z
N PRO A 1 0.16 -29.64 -3.80
CA PRO A 1 0.00 -28.67 -2.69
C PRO A 1 1.33 -27.98 -2.38
N THR A 2 1.84 -27.20 -3.34
CA THR A 2 3.11 -26.51 -3.18
C THR A 2 2.84 -25.13 -2.61
N HIS A 3 3.12 -24.96 -1.33
CA HIS A 3 3.33 -23.65 -0.70
C HIS A 3 4.44 -22.93 -1.49
N LYS A 4 4.05 -21.92 -2.27
CA LYS A 4 4.93 -21.12 -3.15
C LYS A 4 4.83 -19.64 -2.74
N PRO A 5 5.92 -18.90 -2.88
CA PRO A 5 6.88 -18.53 -1.83
C PRO A 5 6.35 -17.43 -0.89
N LYS A 6 6.90 -17.33 0.32
CA LYS A 6 6.82 -16.12 1.16
C LYS A 6 7.96 -15.18 0.74
N PRO A 7 7.72 -14.03 0.10
CA PRO A 7 8.65 -12.92 0.16
C PRO A 7 8.26 -12.08 1.38
N THR A 8 9.07 -12.12 2.42
CA THR A 8 9.12 -10.96 3.32
C THR A 8 9.67 -9.80 2.51
N SER A 9 8.77 -8.85 2.23
CA SER A 9 9.02 -7.44 1.96
C SER A 9 9.70 -7.09 0.61
N HIS A 10 9.08 -6.12 -0.08
CA HIS A 10 9.62 -5.36 -1.23
C HIS A 10 9.46 -5.91 -2.66
N THR A 11 8.59 -6.88 -2.92
CA THR A 11 8.16 -7.18 -4.31
C THR A 11 6.65 -7.41 -4.41
N GLY A 12 5.93 -6.34 -4.79
CA GLY A 12 4.66 -6.43 -5.53
C GLY A 12 3.41 -6.91 -4.78
N GLY A 13 3.27 -6.62 -3.48
CA GLY A 13 2.01 -6.77 -2.76
C GLY A 13 1.33 -5.42 -2.56
N ALA A 14 0.01 -5.32 -2.74
CA ALA A 14 -0.74 -4.12 -2.36
C ALA A 14 -0.53 -3.82 -0.86
N ASN A 15 -0.18 -2.58 -0.50
CA ASN A 15 -0.01 -2.19 0.90
C ASN A 15 -1.36 -2.14 1.60
N LYS A 16 -1.34 -2.45 2.89
CA LYS A 16 -2.54 -2.45 3.72
C LYS A 16 -3.03 -1.03 3.97
N ARG A 17 -4.30 -0.91 4.37
CA ARG A 17 -4.85 0.30 4.98
C ARG A 17 -3.86 0.86 6.02
N TRP A 18 -3.59 2.16 5.92
CA TRP A 18 -2.68 2.96 6.74
C TRP A 18 -1.18 2.70 6.55
N GLU A 19 -0.79 1.81 5.65
CA GLU A 19 0.62 1.61 5.30
C GLU A 19 1.12 2.68 4.31
N GLN A 20 2.43 2.89 4.30
CA GLN A 20 3.06 3.75 3.31
C GLN A 20 2.96 3.11 1.91
N CYS A 21 2.56 3.91 0.93
CA CYS A 21 2.41 3.52 -0.48
C CYS A 21 3.18 4.44 -1.43
N GLY A 22 3.99 5.35 -0.89
CA GLY A 22 4.75 6.27 -1.72
C GLY A 22 5.58 7.24 -0.90
N GLY A 23 6.48 7.91 -1.60
CA GLY A 23 7.46 8.83 -1.02
C GLY A 23 8.72 8.85 -1.88
N LYS A 24 9.47 9.95 -1.83
CA LYS A 24 10.67 10.15 -2.65
C LYS A 24 11.71 9.02 -2.52
N ASP A 25 11.88 8.44 -1.32
CA ASP A 25 12.83 7.34 -1.07
C ASP A 25 12.11 6.02 -0.71
N PHE A 26 10.82 5.91 -1.02
CA PHE A 26 10.04 4.70 -0.72
C PHE A 26 10.22 3.64 -1.81
N SER A 27 10.77 2.49 -1.44
CA SER A 27 11.06 1.34 -2.32
C SER A 27 10.02 0.22 -2.22
N GLY A 28 8.91 0.45 -1.51
CA GLY A 28 7.82 -0.51 -1.40
C GLY A 28 6.83 -0.45 -2.57
N SER A 29 5.72 -1.19 -2.44
CA SER A 29 4.66 -1.19 -3.45
C SER A 29 3.95 0.16 -3.49
N THR A 30 3.57 0.68 -4.65
CA THR A 30 2.77 1.91 -4.72
C THR A 30 1.26 1.65 -4.72
N GLN A 31 0.87 0.37 -4.81
CA GLN A 31 -0.52 -0.04 -4.84
C GLN A 31 -1.06 -0.23 -3.42
N CYS A 32 -2.31 0.15 -3.19
CA CYS A 32 -3.04 -0.15 -1.97
C CYS A 32 -3.97 -1.34 -2.19
N LEU A 33 -4.44 -1.95 -1.09
CA LEU A 33 -5.48 -2.98 -1.15
C LEU A 33 -6.74 -2.45 -1.83
N ASP A 34 -7.53 -3.36 -2.41
CA ASP A 34 -8.82 -3.03 -3.01
C ASP A 34 -9.72 -2.26 -2.03
N GLY A 35 -10.23 -1.11 -2.48
CA GLY A 35 -11.03 -0.20 -1.64
C GLY A 35 -10.23 0.88 -0.91
N ASP A 36 -8.91 0.84 -0.96
CA ASP A 36 -8.01 1.87 -0.45
C ASP A 36 -7.33 2.63 -1.61
N LYS A 37 -6.96 3.88 -1.37
CA LYS A 37 -6.26 4.76 -2.32
C LYS A 37 -4.96 5.26 -1.72
N CYS A 38 -3.92 5.34 -2.53
CA CYS A 38 -2.66 5.94 -2.10
C CYS A 38 -2.82 7.46 -2.06
N HIS A 39 -2.87 8.04 -0.86
CA HIS A 39 -2.97 9.47 -0.65
C HIS A 39 -1.63 10.06 -0.28
N LYS A 40 -1.19 11.03 -1.08
CA LYS A 40 0.04 11.77 -0.85
C LYS A 40 -0.19 12.86 0.20
N TYR A 41 0.52 12.77 1.31
CA TYR A 41 0.60 13.84 2.29
C TYR A 41 1.71 14.82 1.90
N ASP A 42 2.90 14.29 1.63
CA ASP A 42 4.09 15.08 1.33
C ASP A 42 4.93 14.45 0.21
N ALA A 43 6.01 15.12 -0.19
CA ALA A 43 6.98 14.56 -1.16
C ALA A 43 7.62 13.25 -0.68
N TRP A 44 7.71 13.05 0.63
CA TRP A 44 8.38 11.90 1.26
C TRP A 44 7.41 10.83 1.76
N TYR A 45 6.12 11.13 1.84
CA TYR A 45 5.14 10.25 2.48
C TYR A 45 3.79 10.26 1.77
N SER A 46 3.37 9.07 1.36
CA SER A 46 2.02 8.76 0.89
C SER A 46 1.51 7.52 1.62
N GLN A 47 0.23 7.51 1.99
CA GLN A 47 -0.37 6.43 2.78
C GLN A 47 -1.61 5.85 2.09
N CYS A 48 -1.84 4.55 2.24
CA CYS A 48 -3.08 3.91 1.83
C CYS A 48 -4.22 4.32 2.76
N ILE A 49 -5.13 5.16 2.28
CA ILE A 49 -6.32 5.57 3.03
C ILE A 49 -7.57 4.96 2.38
N PRO A 50 -8.64 4.70 3.15
CA PRO A 50 -9.85 4.12 2.56
C PRO A 50 -10.44 5.08 1.52
N ALA A 51 -10.70 4.57 0.32
CA ALA A 51 -11.27 5.37 -0.78
C ALA A 51 -12.72 5.76 -0.50
N LYS A 52 -13.40 4.98 0.36
CA LYS A 52 -14.76 5.21 0.84
C LYS A 52 -14.71 5.48 2.35
N PRO A 53 -14.89 6.73 2.81
CA PRO A 53 -15.16 6.95 4.22
C PRO A 53 -16.58 6.45 4.47
N HIS A 54 -16.70 5.27 5.10
CA HIS A 54 -18.00 4.66 5.40
C HIS A 54 -18.92 4.48 4.19
N SER A 55 -18.83 3.34 3.49
CA SER A 55 -20.06 2.83 2.88
C SER A 55 -20.93 2.33 4.03
N SER A 56 -21.95 3.12 4.39
CA SER A 56 -23.24 2.59 4.87
C SER A 56 -23.81 1.59 3.87
#